data_AF-B4Y7Y7-F1
#
_entry.id   AF-B4Y7Y7-F1
#
_cell.length_a   1.000
_cell.length_b   1.000
_cell.length_c   1.000
_cell.angle_alpha   90.00
_cell.angle_beta   90.00
_cell.angle_gamma   90.00
#
_symmetry.space_group_name_H-M   'P 1'
#
loop_
_entity.id
_entity.type
_entity.pdbx_description
1 polymer ?
#
loop_
_entity_poly.entity_id
_entity_poly.type
_entity_poly.pdbx_seq_one_letter_code
_entity_poly.pdbx_strand_id
1 'polypeptide(L)'
;GLSAKPMNINGALIRILGIWIFSGLWTIAPLFGWGRYSIEGSLTACGTDYLSKDWMNNSYILVYSVFVYYLPLLLIIYSYYFILQAVSAHEKNMREQAKKMNVASLRSSENQNTSAECKLAKVALMTISLLFMAWT
;
A
#
# COMPACT_ATOMS: atom_id res chain seq x y z
N GLY A 1 6.87 -22.72 4.24
CA GLY A 1 5.81 -22.33 3.30
C GLY A 1 5.30 -20.97 3.71
N LEU A 2 5.05 -20.11 2.74
CA LEU A 2 4.55 -18.74 2.91
C LEU A 2 3.08 -18.72 3.39
N SER A 3 2.70 -19.63 4.28
CA SER A 3 1.31 -19.76 4.75
C SER A 3 1.06 -18.73 5.85
N ALA A 4 0.84 -17.48 5.44
CA ALA A 4 0.30 -16.47 6.33
C ALA A 4 -1.16 -16.83 6.67
N LYS A 5 -1.59 -16.53 7.90
CA LYS A 5 -2.96 -16.78 8.34
C LYS A 5 -3.94 -16.10 7.37
N PRO A 6 -4.93 -16.82 6.80
CA PRO A 6 -5.85 -16.26 5.82
C PRO A 6 -6.62 -15.09 6.43
N MET A 7 -6.86 -14.06 5.62
CA MET A 7 -7.55 -12.86 6.06
C MET A 7 -9.02 -13.19 6.33
N ASN A 8 -9.46 -13.00 7.58
CA ASN A 8 -10.87 -13.14 7.94
C ASN A 8 -11.66 -11.90 7.49
N ILE A 9 -12.90 -12.08 7.06
CA ILE A 9 -13.83 -11.02 6.62
C ILE A 9 -13.97 -9.95 7.70
N ASN A 10 -14.18 -10.35 8.96
CA ASN A 10 -14.31 -9.40 10.07
C ASN A 10 -13.03 -8.56 10.26
N GLY A 11 -11.87 -9.17 10.06
CA GLY A 11 -10.58 -8.47 10.12
C GLY A 11 -10.37 -7.51 8.95
N ALA A 12 -10.84 -7.88 7.74
CA ALA A 12 -10.81 -7.00 6.57
C ALA A 12 -11.72 -5.78 6.76
N LEU A 13 -12.94 -5.97 7.27
CA LEU A 13 -13.89 -4.88 7.52
C LEU A 13 -13.36 -3.86 8.53
N ILE A 14 -12.75 -4.30 9.62
CA ILE A 14 -12.14 -3.40 10.61
C ILE A 14 -11.03 -2.55 9.98
N ARG A 15 -10.20 -3.14 9.11
CA ARG A 15 -9.13 -2.41 8.41
C ARG A 15 -9.71 -1.39 7.43
N ILE A 16 -10.74 -1.76 6.67
CA ILE A 16 -11.43 -0.85 5.74
C ILE A 16 -12.04 0.33 6.50
N LEU A 17 -12.75 0.08 7.60
CA LEU A 17 -13.31 1.14 8.44
C LEU A 17 -12.23 2.06 9.01
N GLY A 18 -11.10 1.50 9.46
CA GLY A 18 -9.96 2.29 9.91
C GLY A 18 -9.40 3.22 8.82
N ILE A 19 -9.30 2.72 7.57
CA ILE A 19 -8.84 3.52 6.42
C ILE A 19 -9.84 4.65 6.11
N TRP A 20 -11.14 4.38 6.16
CA TRP A 20 -12.18 5.40 5.93
C TRP A 20 -12.17 6.51 6.98
N ILE A 21 -12.03 6.16 8.26
CA ILE A 21 -11.94 7.14 9.35
C ILE A 21 -10.66 7.96 9.20
N PHE A 22 -9.53 7.30 8.88
CA PHE A 22 -8.26 7.98 8.68
C PHE A 22 -8.31 8.96 7.50
N SER A 23 -8.81 8.53 6.33
CA SER A 23 -8.94 9.41 5.15
C SER A 23 -9.96 10.54 5.39
N GLY A 24 -11.07 10.25 6.07
CA GLY A 24 -12.06 11.25 6.46
C GLY A 24 -11.49 12.31 7.41
N LEU A 25 -10.71 11.90 8.41
CA LEU A 25 -10.11 12.82 9.38
C LEU A 25 -9.20 13.85 8.71
N TRP A 26 -8.36 13.41 7.77
CA TRP A 26 -7.44 14.29 7.06
C TRP A 26 -8.14 15.20 6.04
N THR A 27 -9.16 14.70 5.34
CA THR A 27 -9.90 15.50 4.34
C THR A 27 -10.87 16.51 4.94
N ILE A 28 -11.35 16.27 6.17
CA ILE A 28 -12.26 17.19 6.86
C ILE A 28 -11.47 18.25 7.66
N ALA A 29 -10.21 18.02 8.02
CA ALA A 29 -9.39 18.98 8.76
C ALA A 29 -9.36 20.42 8.18
N PRO A 30 -9.26 20.63 6.84
CA PRO A 30 -9.37 21.96 6.25
C PRO A 30 -10.74 22.64 6.43
N LEU A 31 -11.82 21.86 6.60
CA LEU A 31 -13.17 22.40 6.86
C LEU A 31 -13.30 22.96 8.27
N PHE A 32 -12.49 22.47 9.21
CA PHE A 32 -12.44 22.95 10.60
C PHE A 32 -11.37 24.03 10.84
N GLY A 33 -10.75 24.55 9.77
CA GLY A 33 -9.80 25.66 9.85
C GLY A 33 -8.32 25.27 9.95
N TRP A 34 -7.99 23.97 9.94
CA TRP A 34 -6.60 23.52 9.81
C TRP A 34 -6.29 23.24 8.34
N GLY A 35 -5.91 24.30 7.62
CA GLY A 35 -5.80 24.30 6.16
C GLY A 35 -6.99 24.99 5.50
N ARG A 36 -6.94 25.13 4.17
CA ARG A 36 -8.01 25.72 3.36
C ARG A 36 -8.15 24.98 2.02
N TYR A 37 -9.37 24.91 1.50
CA TYR A 37 -9.61 24.55 0.11
C TYR A 37 -9.71 25.82 -0.72
N SER A 38 -8.91 25.93 -1.78
CA SER A 38 -8.89 27.07 -2.70
C SER A 38 -8.99 26.59 -4.13
N ILE A 39 -9.34 27.50 -5.03
CA ILE A 39 -9.43 27.21 -6.47
C ILE A 39 -8.02 27.14 -7.04
N GLU A 40 -7.76 26.10 -7.81
CA GLU A 40 -6.47 25.89 -8.48
C GLU A 40 -6.31 26.86 -9.68
N GLY A 41 -5.08 27.12 -10.13
CA GLY A 41 -4.77 28.20 -11.09
C GLY A 41 -5.50 28.14 -12.45
N SER A 42 -6.09 26.99 -12.80
CA SER A 42 -6.96 26.83 -13.98
C SER A 42 -8.39 27.38 -13.80
N LEU A 43 -8.74 27.84 -12.59
CA LEU A 43 -10.07 28.34 -12.18
C LEU A 43 -11.22 27.31 -12.34
N THR A 44 -10.92 26.06 -12.68
CA THR A 44 -11.91 24.99 -12.94
C THR A 44 -11.82 23.82 -11.96
N ALA A 45 -10.80 23.78 -11.10
CA ALA A 45 -10.61 22.76 -10.08
C ALA A 45 -10.44 23.40 -8.70
N CYS A 46 -10.77 22.65 -7.65
CA CYS A 46 -10.51 23.04 -6.27
C CYS A 46 -9.59 22.01 -5.59
N GLY A 47 -8.68 22.50 -4.76
CA GLY A 47 -7.68 21.69 -4.09
C GLY A 47 -7.28 22.30 -2.75
N THR A 48 -6.43 21.60 -2.00
CA THR A 48 -5.85 22.15 -0.78
C THR A 48 -4.96 23.35 -1.13
N ASP A 49 -5.05 24.44 -0.37
CA ASP A 49 -4.29 25.65 -0.59
C ASP A 49 -2.82 25.49 -0.17
N TYR A 50 -1.97 25.15 -1.14
CA TYR A 50 -0.51 25.02 -1.00
C TYR A 50 0.27 26.27 -1.45
N LEU A 51 -0.38 27.34 -1.89
CA LEU A 51 0.28 28.59 -2.25
C LEU A 51 0.44 29.52 -1.05
N SER A 52 -0.55 29.55 -0.16
CA SER A 52 -0.53 30.41 1.01
C SER A 52 0.58 30.01 1.99
N LYS A 53 1.44 30.95 2.36
CA LYS A 53 2.59 30.74 3.26
C LYS A 53 2.24 30.86 4.75
N ASP A 54 0.96 30.81 5.09
CA ASP A 54 0.52 30.85 6.48
C ASP A 54 1.01 29.60 7.22
N TRP A 55 1.50 29.79 8.45
CA TRP A 55 2.02 28.70 9.27
C TRP A 55 1.00 27.57 9.46
N MET A 56 -0.28 27.92 9.61
CA MET A 56 -1.36 26.94 9.76
C MET A 56 -1.51 26.04 8.52
N ASN A 57 -1.55 26.64 7.31
CA ASN A 57 -1.68 25.89 6.06
C ASN A 57 -0.42 25.06 5.76
N ASN A 58 0.76 25.63 5.98
CA ASN A 58 2.02 24.93 5.76
C ASN A 58 2.17 23.73 6.71
N SER A 59 1.78 23.89 7.98
CA SER A 59 1.79 22.79 8.96
C SER A 59 0.85 21.66 8.54
N TYR A 60 -0.36 21.99 8.06
CA TYR A 60 -1.33 21.01 7.57
C TYR A 60 -0.76 20.22 6.39
N ILE A 61 -0.20 20.88 5.38
CA ILE A 61 0.33 20.23 4.17
C ILE A 61 1.50 19.31 4.50
N LEU A 62 2.42 19.74 5.37
CA LEU A 62 3.56 18.93 5.79
C LEU A 62 3.09 17.66 6.52
N VAL A 63 2.19 17.82 7.49
CA VAL A 63 1.65 16.69 8.26
C VAL A 63 0.86 15.75 7.34
N TYR A 64 -0.02 16.30 6.50
CA TYR A 64 -0.79 15.53 5.51
C TYR A 64 0.13 14.72 4.59
N SER A 65 1.19 15.33 4.06
CA SER A 65 2.17 14.66 3.21
C SER A 65 2.88 13.51 3.95
N VAL A 66 3.29 13.72 5.21
CA VAL A 66 3.93 12.68 6.03
C VAL A 66 3.00 11.49 6.26
N PHE A 67 1.77 11.74 6.68
CA PHE A 67 0.85 10.67 7.08
C PHE A 67 0.13 9.98 5.92
N VAL A 68 -0.20 10.72 4.86
CA VAL A 68 -0.99 10.19 3.72
C VAL A 68 -0.08 9.69 2.59
N TYR A 69 1.15 10.19 2.48
CA TYR A 69 2.06 9.80 1.41
C TYR A 69 3.27 9.00 1.92
N TYR A 70 4.09 9.59 2.79
CA TYR A 70 5.36 8.95 3.20
C TYR A 70 5.16 7.72 4.08
N LEU A 71 4.23 7.76 5.04
CA LEU A 71 3.95 6.64 5.93
C LEU A 71 3.47 5.39 5.17
N PRO A 72 2.45 5.45 4.30
CA PRO A 72 2.05 4.29 3.51
C PRO A 72 3.14 3.84 2.54
N LEU A 73 3.91 4.76 1.94
CA LEU A 73 5.06 4.41 1.10
C LEU A 73 6.08 3.56 1.87
N LEU A 74 6.51 4.01 3.05
CA LEU A 74 7.48 3.28 3.87
C LEU A 74 6.95 1.91 4.30
N LEU A 75 5.67 1.82 4.66
CA LEU A 75 5.01 0.56 5.01
C LEU A 75 5.01 -0.42 3.83
N ILE A 76 4.74 0.07 2.61
CA ILE A 76 4.77 -0.73 1.39
C ILE A 76 6.20 -1.23 1.12
N ILE A 77 7.20 -0.34 1.12
CA ILE A 77 8.61 -0.71 0.89
C ILE A 77 9.05 -1.77 1.89
N TYR A 78 8.74 -1.58 3.18
CA TYR A 78 9.03 -2.55 4.22
C TYR A 78 8.35 -3.90 3.93
N SER A 79 7.05 -3.91 3.65
CA SER A 79 6.30 -5.14 3.39
C SER A 79 6.86 -5.92 2.19
N TYR A 80 7.17 -5.24 1.09
CA TYR A 80 7.73 -5.88 -0.11
C TYR A 80 9.15 -6.39 0.09
N TYR A 81 9.97 -5.70 0.88
CA TYR A 81 11.30 -6.17 1.24
C TYR A 81 11.24 -7.55 1.93
N PHE A 82 10.31 -7.74 2.88
CA PHE A 82 10.10 -9.04 3.53
C PHE A 82 9.54 -10.09 2.56
N ILE A 83 8.64 -9.72 1.65
CA ILE A 83 8.12 -10.64 0.64
C ILE A 83 9.26 -11.16 -0.25
N LEU A 84 10.14 -10.30 -0.73
CA LEU A 84 11.27 -10.69 -1.59
C LEU A 84 12.26 -11.61 -0.86
N GLN A 85 12.57 -11.32 0.40
CA GLN A 85 13.40 -12.22 1.22
C GLN A 85 12.76 -13.60 1.36
N ALA A 86 11.46 -13.64 1.65
CA ALA A 86 10.74 -14.90 1.85
C ALA A 86 10.63 -15.71 0.55
N VAL A 87 10.44 -15.05 -0.60
CA VAL A 87 10.46 -15.70 -1.93
C VAL A 87 11.84 -16.28 -2.23
N SER A 88 12.93 -15.55 -1.98
CA SER A 88 14.30 -16.05 -2.21
C SER A 88 14.64 -17.27 -1.33
N ALA A 89 14.26 -17.23 -0.05
CA ALA A 89 14.43 -18.37 0.85
C ALA A 89 13.58 -19.57 0.42
N HIS A 90 12.35 -19.32 -0.01
CA HIS A 90 11.45 -20.36 -0.51
C HIS A 90 11.96 -21.01 -1.80
N GLU A 91 12.49 -20.24 -2.74
CA GLU A 91 13.06 -20.75 -3.98
C GLU A 91 14.25 -21.69 -3.72
N LYS A 92 15.14 -21.32 -2.78
CA LYS A 92 16.25 -22.19 -2.34
C LYS A 92 15.73 -23.49 -1.74
N ASN A 93 14.76 -23.42 -0.82
CA ASN A 93 14.15 -24.59 -0.20
C ASN A 93 13.46 -25.50 -1.25
N MET A 94 12.78 -24.92 -2.24
CA MET A 94 12.15 -25.65 -3.33
C MET A 94 13.17 -26.34 -4.23
N ARG A 95 14.31 -25.70 -4.51
CA ARG A 95 15.40 -26.31 -5.29
C ARG A 95 16.05 -27.47 -4.55
N GLU A 96 16.15 -27.40 -3.22
CA GLU A 96 16.66 -28.50 -2.40
C GLU A 96 15.65 -29.64 -2.23
N GLN A 97 14.37 -29.33 -2.07
CA GLN A 97 13.29 -30.31 -2.05
C GLN A 97 13.14 -31.02 -3.41
N ALA A 98 13.37 -30.32 -4.53
CA ALA A 98 13.36 -30.90 -5.87
C ALA A 98 14.47 -31.96 -6.07
N LYS A 99 15.59 -31.85 -5.34
CA LYS A 99 16.64 -32.89 -5.36
C LYS A 99 16.26 -34.13 -4.54
N LYS A 100 15.28 -34.03 -3.64
CA LYS A 100 14.93 -35.08 -2.67
C LYS A 100 13.61 -35.80 -2.99
N MET A 101 12.72 -35.26 -3.83
CA MET A 101 11.38 -35.83 -4.07
C MET A 101 11.08 -36.11 -5.55
N ASN A 102 10.80 -37.39 -5.86
CA ASN A 102 10.30 -37.89 -7.14
C ASN A 102 8.76 -38.01 -7.11
N VAL A 103 8.05 -36.91 -6.79
CA VAL A 103 6.57 -36.89 -6.78
C VAL A 103 6.10 -35.60 -7.44
N ALA A 104 5.72 -35.70 -8.72
CA ALA A 104 5.33 -34.56 -9.54
C ALA A 104 3.96 -33.95 -9.18
N SER A 105 3.09 -34.71 -8.50
CA SER A 105 1.68 -34.33 -8.27
C SER A 105 1.46 -33.33 -7.12
N LEU A 106 2.24 -33.38 -6.04
CA LEU A 106 2.14 -32.40 -4.94
C LEU A 106 2.75 -31.04 -5.32
N ARG A 107 3.70 -31.05 -6.28
CA ARG A 107 4.40 -29.87 -6.78
C ARG A 107 3.52 -28.92 -7.59
N SER A 108 2.54 -29.44 -8.32
CA SER A 108 1.72 -28.63 -9.23
C SER A 108 0.78 -27.72 -8.44
N SER A 109 0.11 -28.22 -7.40
CA SER A 109 -0.84 -27.45 -6.60
C SER A 109 -0.18 -26.35 -5.77
N GLU A 110 0.95 -26.62 -5.10
CA GLU A 110 1.65 -25.62 -4.27
C GLU A 110 2.32 -24.53 -5.14
N ASN A 111 2.91 -24.91 -6.29
CA ASN A 111 3.41 -23.93 -7.26
C ASN A 111 2.30 -23.08 -7.90
N GLN A 112 1.12 -23.64 -8.15
CA GLN A 112 -0.02 -22.92 -8.71
C GLN A 112 -0.55 -21.85 -7.76
N ASN A 113 -0.78 -22.20 -6.48
CA ASN A 113 -1.27 -21.25 -5.48
C ASN A 113 -0.27 -20.12 -5.25
N THR A 114 1.02 -20.44 -5.13
CA THR A 114 2.09 -19.43 -4.96
C THR A 114 2.21 -18.51 -6.18
N SER A 115 2.07 -19.06 -7.40
CA SER A 115 2.07 -18.26 -8.62
C SER A 115 0.90 -17.28 -8.67
N ALA A 116 -0.26 -17.66 -8.12
CA ALA A 116 -1.40 -16.74 -7.99
C ALA A 116 -1.11 -15.62 -6.99
N GLU A 117 -0.55 -15.92 -5.81
CA GLU A 117 -0.15 -14.92 -4.82
C GLU A 117 0.90 -13.93 -5.36
N CYS A 118 1.89 -14.44 -6.10
CA CYS A 118 2.93 -13.61 -6.71
C CYS A 118 2.36 -12.71 -7.83
N LYS A 119 1.39 -13.21 -8.62
CA LYS A 119 0.65 -12.40 -9.59
C LYS A 119 -0.14 -11.28 -8.89
N LEU A 120 -0.82 -11.58 -7.78
CA LEU A 120 -1.55 -10.58 -7.00
C LEU A 120 -0.60 -9.50 -6.44
N ALA A 121 0.54 -9.91 -5.87
CA ALA A 121 1.55 -8.98 -5.38
C ALA A 121 2.12 -8.09 -6.49
N LYS A 122 2.29 -8.63 -7.70
CA LYS A 122 2.74 -7.87 -8.88
C LYS A 122 1.69 -6.85 -9.36
N VAL A 123 0.41 -7.23 -9.41
CA VAL A 123 -0.67 -6.29 -9.75
C VAL A 123 -0.73 -5.16 -8.72
N ALA A 124 -0.64 -5.49 -7.42
CA ALA A 124 -0.58 -4.48 -6.36
C ALA A 124 0.61 -3.52 -6.55
N LEU A 125 1.82 -4.01 -6.86
CA LEU A 125 2.96 -3.15 -7.18
C LEU A 125 2.68 -2.22 -8.34
N MET A 126 2.12 -2.73 -9.44
CA MET A 126 1.81 -1.91 -10.61
C MET A 126 0.83 -0.79 -10.25
N THR A 127 -0.24 -1.09 -9.50
CA THR A 127 -1.20 -0.07 -9.07
C THR A 127 -0.59 0.97 -8.14
N ILE A 128 0.30 0.56 -7.24
CA ILE A 128 0.99 1.45 -6.30
C ILE A 128 1.97 2.36 -7.06
N SER A 129 2.75 1.80 -7.99
CA SER A 129 3.67 2.59 -8.82
C SER A 129 2.93 3.62 -9.68
N LEU A 130 1.79 3.24 -10.26
CA LEU A 130 0.93 4.17 -10.99
C LEU A 130 0.39 5.28 -10.09
N LEU A 131 -0.04 4.96 -8.87
CA LEU A 131 -0.48 5.97 -7.90
C LEU A 131 0.64 6.97 -7.61
N PHE A 132 1.86 6.49 -7.34
CA PHE A 132 2.99 7.37 -7.07
C PHE A 132 3.40 8.22 -8.28
N MET A 133 3.38 7.67 -9.49
CA MET A 133 3.64 8.45 -10.70
C MET A 133 2.58 9.53 -10.97
N ALA A 134 1.32 9.30 -10.57
CA ALA A 134 0.25 10.27 -10.76
C ALA A 134 0.24 11.39 -9.71
N TRP A 135 0.77 11.12 -8.50
CA TRP A 135 0.67 12.00 -7.33
C TRP A 135 2.04 12.53 -6.83
N THR A 136 3.13 12.31 -7.57
CA THR A 136 4.44 12.97 -7.38
C THR A 136 4.62 14.06 -8.43
#